data_AF-A0A3E0HHA2-F1
#
_entry.id   AF-A0A3E0HHA2-F1
#
_cell.length_a   1.000
_cell.length_b   1.000
_cell.length_c   1.000
_cell.angle_alpha   90.00
_cell.angle_beta   90.00
_cell.angle_gamma   90.00
#
_symmetry.space_group_name_H-M   'P 1'
#
loop_
_entity.id
_entity.type
_entity.pdbx_description
1 polymer ?
#
loop_
_entity_poly.entity_id
_entity_poly.type
_entity_poly.pdbx_seq_one_letter_code
_entity_poly.pdbx_strand_id
1 'polypeptide(L)'
;MKKFTPYFLALSLSVIFASCSSNEAEVIENSPENLLQSYTLKRDATGAYSIDFNTTNNTDVTTLTNVDNSKEIVLAETAQKTATKHSNDFSIENDHLKIGFLETNKGKQTQISVKDENITFAKGITEFLNSYSITANENGTYLLKFIVNDNVTTDFLYNEELEIYEIHLSNGKATENTFSRELETGSDKVLKLNFVNHKLSGKLLKDAVATVTKKPEVIIQS
;
A
#
# COMPACT_ATOMS: atom_id res chain seq x y z
N MET A 1 -16.51 -70.86 70.31
CA MET A 1 -15.26 -70.08 70.38
C MET A 1 -14.37 -70.49 69.22
N LYS A 2 -13.96 -69.51 68.39
CA LYS A 2 -12.70 -69.36 67.61
C LYS A 2 -12.05 -70.63 67.02
N LYS A 3 -11.61 -70.67 65.76
CA LYS A 3 -10.60 -69.79 65.14
C LYS A 3 -10.66 -69.92 63.61
N PHE A 4 -10.78 -68.80 62.90
CA PHE A 4 -10.47 -68.69 61.47
C PHE A 4 -9.13 -67.96 61.32
N THR A 5 -8.30 -68.45 60.41
CA THR A 5 -7.04 -67.85 59.95
C THR A 5 -6.89 -68.29 58.48
N PRO A 6 -6.06 -67.63 57.66
CA PRO A 6 -5.95 -66.20 57.29
C PRO A 6 -6.30 -66.03 55.80
N TYR A 7 -6.22 -64.82 55.24
CA TYR A 7 -5.40 -64.53 54.04
C TYR A 7 -5.60 -63.05 53.64
N PHE A 8 -4.53 -62.30 53.87
CA PHE A 8 -4.26 -61.01 53.24
C PHE A 8 -3.98 -61.25 51.74
N LEU A 9 -4.69 -60.53 50.86
CA LEU A 9 -4.10 -59.95 49.65
C LEU A 9 -5.06 -58.88 49.09
N ALA A 10 -4.94 -57.65 49.58
CA ALA A 10 -5.56 -56.50 48.93
C ALA A 10 -4.53 -55.90 47.96
N LEU A 11 -4.69 -56.21 46.67
CA LEU A 11 -3.92 -55.60 45.60
C LEU A 11 -4.51 -54.20 45.34
N SER A 12 -3.91 -53.16 45.90
CA SER A 12 -4.27 -51.77 45.62
C SER A 12 -3.82 -51.41 44.20
N LEU A 13 -4.75 -51.42 43.25
CA LEU A 13 -4.59 -50.77 41.95
C LEU A 13 -4.77 -49.26 42.17
N SER A 14 -3.68 -48.54 42.38
CA SER A 14 -3.67 -47.08 42.23
C SER A 14 -3.76 -46.75 40.75
N VAL A 15 -4.97 -46.44 40.27
CA VAL A 15 -5.19 -45.83 38.96
C VAL A 15 -4.69 -44.40 39.06
N ILE A 16 -3.48 -44.15 38.56
CA ILE A 16 -2.99 -42.79 38.33
C ILE A 16 -3.76 -42.31 37.10
N PHE A 17 -4.79 -41.48 37.30
CA PHE A 17 -5.35 -40.70 36.21
C PHE A 17 -4.26 -39.70 35.78
N ALA A 18 -3.41 -40.09 34.85
CA ALA A 18 -2.74 -39.11 34.01
C ALA A 18 -3.86 -38.46 33.20
N SER A 19 -4.36 -37.30 33.67
CA SER A 19 -5.13 -36.43 32.80
C SER A 19 -4.21 -36.09 31.65
N CYS A 20 -4.45 -36.72 30.50
CA CYS A 20 -3.99 -36.18 29.24
C CYS A 20 -4.65 -34.81 29.16
N SER A 21 -3.90 -33.77 29.53
CA SER A 21 -4.13 -32.41 29.09
C SER A 21 -4.03 -32.48 27.58
N SER A 22 -5.14 -32.84 26.95
CA SER A 22 -5.35 -32.56 25.54
C SER A 22 -5.17 -31.07 25.44
N ASN A 23 -4.06 -30.65 24.84
CA ASN A 23 -3.88 -29.28 24.36
C ASN A 23 -5.20 -28.89 23.70
N GLU A 24 -5.98 -28.04 24.37
CA GLU A 24 -6.83 -27.12 23.65
C GLU A 24 -5.86 -26.42 22.71
N ALA A 25 -6.00 -26.69 21.41
CA ALA A 25 -5.46 -25.78 20.43
C ALA A 25 -6.05 -24.43 20.84
N GLU A 26 -5.20 -23.52 21.30
CA GLU A 26 -5.58 -22.12 21.44
C GLU A 26 -6.19 -21.74 20.09
N VAL A 27 -7.52 -21.64 20.07
CA VAL A 27 -8.21 -21.04 18.95
C VAL A 27 -7.70 -19.61 18.97
N ILE A 28 -6.89 -19.27 17.98
CA ILE A 28 -6.44 -17.90 17.76
C ILE A 28 -7.70 -17.11 17.40
N GLU A 29 -8.42 -16.63 18.41
CA GLU A 29 -9.68 -15.89 18.29
C GLU A 29 -9.48 -14.45 17.81
N ASN A 30 -8.35 -14.13 17.19
CA ASN A 30 -8.12 -12.85 16.55
C ASN A 30 -7.50 -13.06 15.18
N SER A 31 -8.27 -13.62 14.25
CA SER A 31 -7.92 -13.44 12.84
C SER A 31 -8.06 -11.94 12.55
N PRO A 32 -6.97 -11.26 12.18
CA PRO A 32 -7.02 -9.83 11.87
C PRO A 32 -8.05 -9.58 10.77
N GLU A 33 -8.74 -8.43 10.85
CA GLU A 33 -9.81 -8.13 9.90
C GLU A 33 -9.27 -8.03 8.46
N ASN A 34 -8.04 -7.55 8.27
CA ASN A 34 -7.38 -7.51 6.96
C ASN A 34 -5.95 -8.06 7.08
N LEU A 35 -5.53 -8.85 6.09
CA LEU A 35 -4.16 -9.35 5.96
C LEU A 35 -3.21 -8.22 5.57
N LEU A 36 -3.66 -7.28 4.74
CA LEU A 36 -2.96 -6.03 4.44
C LEU A 36 -3.19 -5.03 5.56
N GLN A 37 -2.11 -4.55 6.18
CA GLN A 37 -2.18 -3.58 7.29
C GLN A 37 -1.96 -2.15 6.80
N SER A 38 -0.98 -1.96 5.92
CA SER A 38 -0.66 -0.66 5.33
C SER A 38 0.17 -0.83 4.07
N TYR A 39 0.17 0.18 3.21
CA TYR A 39 1.10 0.28 2.10
C TYR A 39 1.52 1.72 1.84
N THR A 40 2.65 1.88 1.16
CA THR A 40 3.16 3.15 0.67
C THR A 40 3.59 2.97 -0.79
N LEU A 41 2.82 3.55 -1.71
CA LEU A 41 3.25 3.71 -3.10
C LEU A 41 4.31 4.82 -3.15
N LYS A 42 5.41 4.58 -3.86
CA LYS A 42 6.51 5.53 -4.01
C LYS A 42 6.86 5.71 -5.47
N ARG A 43 7.24 6.94 -5.82
CA ARG A 43 7.94 7.28 -7.04
C ARG A 43 9.18 8.09 -6.69
N ASP A 44 10.35 7.65 -7.14
CA ASP A 44 11.59 8.37 -6.91
C ASP A 44 11.89 9.43 -7.99
N ALA A 45 13.04 10.11 -7.83
CA ALA A 45 13.54 11.13 -8.76
C ALA A 45 13.80 10.59 -10.17
N THR A 46 14.09 9.30 -10.30
CA THR A 46 14.32 8.62 -11.58
C THR A 46 13.02 8.11 -12.21
N GLY A 47 11.89 8.27 -11.52
CA GLY A 47 10.57 7.79 -11.93
C GLY A 47 10.37 6.29 -11.75
N ALA A 48 11.29 5.63 -11.05
CA ALA A 48 11.09 4.26 -10.64
C ALA A 48 10.00 4.22 -9.57
N TYR A 49 9.13 3.21 -9.68
CA TYR A 49 8.06 2.99 -8.74
C TYR A 49 8.39 1.82 -7.82
N SER A 50 7.99 1.95 -6.56
CA SER A 50 8.00 0.84 -5.62
C SER A 50 6.79 0.90 -4.71
N ILE A 51 6.45 -0.23 -4.11
CA ILE A 51 5.46 -0.30 -3.04
C ILE A 51 6.05 -1.02 -1.85
N ASP A 52 6.01 -0.36 -0.70
CA ASP A 52 6.28 -0.99 0.59
C ASP A 52 4.95 -1.30 1.26
N PHE A 53 4.82 -2.48 1.86
CA PHE A 53 3.59 -2.85 2.56
C PHE A 53 3.85 -3.75 3.74
N ASN A 54 2.95 -3.66 4.72
CA ASN A 54 2.97 -4.48 5.91
C ASN A 54 1.79 -5.45 5.89
N THR A 55 2.05 -6.68 6.29
CA THR A 55 1.04 -7.71 6.48
C THR A 55 0.93 -8.10 7.95
N THR A 56 -0.17 -8.75 8.28
CA THR A 56 -0.26 -9.48 9.54
C THR A 56 0.76 -10.61 9.60
N ASN A 57 1.02 -11.14 10.81
CA ASN A 57 1.75 -12.40 10.93
C ASN A 57 1.05 -13.49 10.14
N ASN A 58 1.77 -14.55 9.78
CA ASN A 58 1.16 -15.75 9.21
C ASN A 58 0.41 -15.46 7.89
N THR A 59 0.95 -14.52 7.11
CA THR A 59 0.45 -14.15 5.78
C THR A 59 1.50 -14.48 4.73
N ASP A 60 1.17 -15.43 3.85
CA ASP A 60 1.95 -15.72 2.66
C ASP A 60 1.67 -14.64 1.60
N VAL A 61 2.73 -14.21 0.92
CA VAL A 61 2.70 -13.14 -0.07
C VAL A 61 3.23 -13.67 -1.39
N THR A 62 2.41 -13.58 -2.43
CA THR A 62 2.80 -13.94 -3.80
C THR A 62 2.58 -12.75 -4.71
N THR A 63 3.59 -12.37 -5.49
CA THR A 63 3.45 -11.32 -6.51
C THR A 63 3.41 -11.94 -7.90
N LEU A 64 2.40 -11.59 -8.68
CA LEU A 64 2.14 -12.09 -10.02
C LEU A 64 2.11 -10.92 -11.01
N THR A 65 2.42 -11.21 -12.27
CA THR A 65 2.15 -10.30 -13.39
C THR A 65 1.03 -10.89 -14.24
N ASN A 66 -0.04 -10.14 -14.40
CA ASN A 66 -1.19 -10.51 -15.23
C ASN A 66 -0.88 -10.34 -16.73
N VAL A 67 -1.75 -10.88 -17.58
CA VAL A 67 -1.62 -10.80 -19.04
C VAL A 67 -1.65 -9.35 -19.56
N ASP A 68 -2.33 -8.44 -18.87
CA ASP A 68 -2.37 -7.01 -19.19
C ASP A 68 -1.21 -6.20 -18.55
N ASN A 69 -0.19 -6.91 -18.04
CA ASN A 69 0.97 -6.42 -17.31
C ASN A 69 0.68 -5.74 -15.96
N SER A 70 -0.57 -5.72 -15.50
CA SER A 70 -0.88 -5.36 -14.11
C SER A 70 -0.20 -6.32 -13.13
N LYS A 71 0.14 -5.80 -11.96
CA LYS A 71 0.82 -6.53 -10.89
C LYS A 71 -0.19 -6.86 -9.81
N GLU A 72 -0.26 -8.11 -9.39
CA GLU A 72 -1.17 -8.53 -8.33
C GLU A 72 -0.37 -9.14 -7.18
N ILE A 73 -0.58 -8.60 -5.98
CA ILE A 73 -0.01 -9.07 -4.73
C ILE A 73 -1.12 -9.84 -4.02
N VAL A 74 -1.00 -11.17 -4.04
CA VAL A 74 -1.94 -12.09 -3.40
C VAL A 74 -1.50 -12.34 -1.97
N LEU A 75 -2.42 -12.11 -1.04
CA LEU A 75 -2.25 -12.31 0.40
C LEU A 75 -3.12 -13.48 0.85
N ALA A 76 -2.49 -14.47 1.48
CA ALA A 76 -3.16 -15.67 1.98
C ALA A 76 -2.73 -16.02 3.40
N GLU A 77 -3.65 -16.51 4.20
CA GLU A 77 -3.33 -17.03 5.53
C GLU A 77 -2.50 -18.31 5.44
N THR A 78 -1.56 -18.47 6.36
CA THR A 78 -0.68 -19.64 6.43
C THR A 78 -0.36 -20.02 7.86
N ALA A 79 -0.22 -21.32 8.14
CA ALA A 79 0.12 -21.78 9.47
C ALA A 79 1.56 -21.41 9.88
N GLN A 80 2.42 -21.08 8.91
CA GLN A 80 3.83 -20.75 9.16
C GLN A 80 4.02 -19.27 9.45
N LYS A 81 4.99 -18.96 10.30
CA LYS A 81 5.38 -17.56 10.53
C LYS A 81 6.07 -17.01 9.30
N THR A 82 5.58 -15.88 8.80
CA THR A 82 6.11 -15.20 7.61
C THR A 82 6.69 -13.83 7.95
N ALA A 83 7.40 -13.23 7.01
CA ALA A 83 7.79 -11.83 7.11
C ALA A 83 6.55 -10.92 7.05
N THR A 84 6.57 -9.83 7.81
CA THR A 84 5.45 -8.88 7.88
C THR A 84 5.71 -7.58 7.14
N LYS A 85 6.92 -7.40 6.59
CA LYS A 85 7.33 -6.22 5.83
C LYS A 85 7.82 -6.66 4.47
N HIS A 86 7.29 -6.04 3.43
CA HIS A 86 7.54 -6.41 2.05
C HIS A 86 7.80 -5.15 1.23
N SER A 87 8.54 -5.32 0.15
CA SER A 87 8.83 -4.25 -0.81
C SER A 87 8.94 -4.86 -2.20
N ASN A 88 8.25 -4.24 -3.16
CA ASN A 88 8.32 -4.61 -4.57
C ASN A 88 8.64 -3.38 -5.42
N ASP A 89 9.58 -3.55 -6.35
CA ASP A 89 9.87 -2.56 -7.37
C ASP A 89 9.04 -2.84 -8.63
N PHE A 90 8.59 -1.77 -9.29
CA PHE A 90 7.78 -1.84 -10.50
C PHE A 90 8.31 -0.91 -11.59
N SER A 91 8.19 -1.40 -12.82
CA SER A 91 8.35 -0.58 -14.02
C SER A 91 7.00 -0.09 -14.51
N ILE A 92 6.96 1.14 -15.00
CA ILE A 92 5.80 1.66 -15.73
C ILE A 92 5.84 1.14 -17.16
N GLU A 93 4.71 0.64 -17.66
CA GLU A 93 4.59 0.07 -19.00
C GLU A 93 3.53 0.83 -19.78
N ASN A 94 3.87 1.31 -20.98
CA ASN A 94 2.97 2.13 -21.80
C ASN A 94 2.34 3.31 -21.03
N ASP A 95 3.13 4.02 -20.22
CA ASP A 95 2.68 5.12 -19.36
C ASP A 95 1.69 4.72 -18.25
N HIS A 96 1.52 3.42 -17.98
CA HIS A 96 0.61 2.91 -16.96
C HIS A 96 1.31 1.95 -15.99
N LEU A 97 0.92 2.06 -14.72
CA LEU A 97 1.23 1.08 -13.67
C LEU A 97 -0.07 0.73 -12.96
N LYS A 98 -0.37 -0.56 -12.85
CA LYS A 98 -1.52 -1.07 -12.13
C LYS A 98 -1.05 -2.09 -11.09
N ILE A 99 -1.41 -1.87 -9.83
CA ILE A 99 -1.07 -2.75 -8.72
C ILE A 99 -2.37 -3.13 -8.00
N GLY A 100 -2.60 -4.42 -7.80
CA GLY A 100 -3.69 -4.95 -7.00
C GLY A 100 -3.16 -5.63 -5.73
N PHE A 101 -3.88 -5.49 -4.63
CA PHE A 101 -3.78 -6.41 -3.49
C PHE A 101 -5.04 -7.27 -3.46
N LEU A 102 -4.87 -8.59 -3.40
CA LEU A 102 -5.97 -9.55 -3.29
C LEU A 102 -5.87 -10.31 -1.98
N GLU A 103 -6.81 -10.09 -1.06
CA GLU A 103 -6.93 -10.84 0.19
C GLU A 103 -7.83 -12.06 -0.01
N THR A 104 -7.22 -13.24 -0.11
CA THR A 104 -7.90 -14.50 -0.49
C THR A 104 -8.94 -14.98 0.52
N ASN A 105 -8.80 -14.62 1.79
CA ASN A 105 -9.73 -15.01 2.86
C ASN A 105 -11.09 -14.29 2.76
N LYS A 106 -11.13 -13.08 2.20
CA LYS A 106 -12.34 -12.23 2.15
C LYS A 106 -12.72 -11.77 0.74
N GLY A 107 -11.87 -11.99 -0.26
CA GLY A 107 -12.04 -11.43 -1.61
C GLY A 107 -11.93 -9.90 -1.64
N LYS A 108 -11.37 -9.29 -0.58
CA LYS A 108 -11.13 -7.85 -0.53
C LYS A 108 -10.03 -7.50 -1.52
N GLN A 109 -10.24 -6.42 -2.27
CA GLN A 109 -9.32 -5.97 -3.30
C GLN A 109 -9.03 -4.49 -3.17
N THR A 110 -7.75 -4.15 -3.04
CA THR A 110 -7.27 -2.77 -3.26
C THR A 110 -6.68 -2.69 -4.66
N GLN A 111 -6.98 -1.63 -5.39
CA GLN A 111 -6.44 -1.34 -6.71
C GLN A 111 -5.81 0.05 -6.73
N ILE A 112 -4.59 0.10 -7.26
CA ILE A 112 -3.81 1.32 -7.45
C ILE A 112 -3.53 1.42 -8.94
N SER A 113 -3.92 2.54 -9.54
CA SER A 113 -3.61 2.87 -10.92
C SER A 113 -2.83 4.17 -10.97
N VAL A 114 -1.72 4.15 -11.70
CA VAL A 114 -0.90 5.32 -11.98
C VAL A 114 -0.76 5.47 -13.47
N LYS A 115 -0.95 6.70 -13.94
CA LYS A 115 -0.60 7.11 -15.30
C LYS A 115 0.46 8.19 -15.22
N ASP A 116 1.64 7.90 -15.74
CA ASP A 116 2.79 8.80 -15.70
C ASP A 116 3.60 8.71 -17.00
N GLU A 117 4.60 9.57 -17.19
CA GLU A 117 5.53 9.45 -18.31
C GLU A 117 6.54 8.33 -18.03
N ASN A 118 6.80 7.47 -19.01
CA ASN A 118 7.93 6.56 -18.92
C ASN A 118 9.26 7.33 -19.08
N ILE A 119 9.81 7.80 -17.96
CA ILE A 119 10.97 8.70 -17.97
C ILE A 119 12.32 8.01 -18.23
N THR A 120 12.33 6.70 -18.48
CA THR A 120 13.53 6.01 -19.04
C THR A 120 13.96 6.62 -20.38
N PHE A 121 13.02 7.16 -21.16
CA PHE A 121 13.32 7.87 -22.42
C PHE A 121 13.70 9.34 -22.24
N ALA A 122 13.39 9.95 -21.09
CA ALA A 122 13.57 11.37 -20.81
C ALA A 122 14.90 11.71 -20.09
N LYS A 123 15.86 10.77 -20.04
CA LYS A 123 17.13 10.89 -19.28
C LYS A 123 16.95 11.05 -17.76
N GLY A 124 15.84 10.57 -17.19
CA GLY A 124 15.67 10.43 -15.73
C GLY A 124 15.59 11.73 -14.93
N ILE A 125 15.35 12.88 -15.56
CA ILE A 125 15.12 14.16 -14.87
C ILE A 125 13.71 14.63 -15.19
N THR A 126 12.85 14.67 -14.19
CA THR A 126 11.53 15.31 -14.27
C THR A 126 11.67 16.83 -14.24
N GLU A 127 10.76 17.55 -14.89
CA GLU A 127 10.82 19.02 -14.94
C GLU A 127 10.44 19.65 -13.60
N PHE A 128 9.31 19.25 -13.01
CA PHE A 128 8.78 19.86 -11.79
C PHE A 128 8.75 18.92 -10.58
N LEU A 129 8.01 17.81 -10.65
CA LEU A 129 7.87 16.87 -9.54
C LEU A 129 9.13 16.00 -9.43
N ASN A 130 9.87 16.09 -8.33
CA ASN A 130 11.02 15.22 -8.10
C ASN A 130 10.56 13.81 -7.71
N SER A 131 9.87 13.70 -6.58
CA SER A 131 9.44 12.41 -6.02
C SER A 131 8.15 12.56 -5.23
N TYR A 132 7.44 11.46 -5.03
CA TYR A 132 6.29 11.44 -4.13
C TYR A 132 6.06 10.06 -3.51
N SER A 133 5.27 10.04 -2.45
CA SER A 133 4.75 8.83 -1.83
C SER A 133 3.35 9.04 -1.32
N ILE A 134 2.52 8.00 -1.40
CA ILE A 134 1.17 7.96 -0.85
C ILE A 134 1.09 6.75 0.09
N THR A 135 0.93 7.01 1.38
CA THR A 135 0.75 5.99 2.41
C THR A 135 -0.72 5.87 2.76
N ALA A 136 -1.28 4.66 2.70
CA ALA A 136 -2.62 4.38 3.22
C ALA A 136 -2.57 4.23 4.74
N ASN A 137 -3.40 4.99 5.45
CA ASN A 137 -3.55 4.94 6.90
C ASN A 137 -4.70 4.00 7.30
N GLU A 138 -4.65 3.47 8.52
CA GLU A 138 -5.66 2.53 9.04
C GLU A 138 -7.07 3.13 9.15
N ASN A 139 -7.18 4.46 9.26
CA ASN A 139 -8.44 5.21 9.35
C ASN A 139 -9.08 5.49 7.98
N GLY A 140 -8.50 4.99 6.88
CA GLY A 140 -9.01 5.21 5.51
C GLY A 140 -8.58 6.54 4.87
N THR A 141 -7.73 7.33 5.54
CA THR A 141 -7.07 8.50 4.93
C THR A 141 -5.75 8.11 4.28
N TYR A 142 -5.19 9.02 3.50
CA TYR A 142 -3.93 8.83 2.80
C TYR A 142 -2.96 9.97 3.11
N LEU A 143 -1.74 9.63 3.50
CA LEU A 143 -0.68 10.62 3.67
C LEU A 143 0.11 10.76 2.37
N LEU A 144 -0.05 11.90 1.71
CA LEU A 144 0.79 12.31 0.59
C LEU A 144 2.02 13.04 1.11
N LYS A 145 3.20 12.64 0.63
CA LYS A 145 4.45 13.40 0.75
C LYS A 145 5.06 13.55 -0.62
N PHE A 146 5.57 14.74 -0.94
CA PHE A 146 6.22 14.96 -2.23
C PHE A 146 7.33 16.01 -2.15
N ILE A 147 8.25 15.90 -3.08
CA ILE A 147 9.37 16.82 -3.27
C ILE A 147 9.28 17.35 -4.70
N VAL A 148 9.43 18.65 -4.88
CA VAL A 148 9.56 19.30 -6.19
C VAL A 148 11.00 19.73 -6.42
N ASN A 149 11.38 19.93 -7.67
CA ASN A 149 12.69 20.46 -8.02
C ASN A 149 12.82 21.94 -7.63
N ASP A 150 14.04 22.45 -7.62
CA ASP A 150 14.30 23.86 -7.35
C ASP A 150 13.62 24.77 -8.37
N ASN A 151 13.21 25.96 -7.92
CA ASN A 151 12.48 26.94 -8.73
C ASN A 151 11.12 26.45 -9.25
N VAL A 152 10.44 25.62 -8.47
CA VAL A 152 9.06 25.20 -8.71
C VAL A 152 8.13 25.80 -7.65
N THR A 153 7.14 26.56 -8.08
CA THR A 153 6.02 26.97 -7.23
C THR A 153 4.96 25.88 -7.21
N THR A 154 4.35 25.68 -6.05
CA THR A 154 3.36 24.62 -5.83
C THR A 154 2.08 25.22 -5.25
N ASP A 155 0.95 24.97 -5.91
CA ASP A 155 -0.37 25.26 -5.39
C ASP A 155 -1.17 23.96 -5.21
N PHE A 156 -1.85 23.83 -4.07
CA PHE A 156 -2.69 22.68 -3.78
C PHE A 156 -4.17 23.07 -3.87
N LEU A 157 -4.94 22.33 -4.66
CA LEU A 157 -6.38 22.51 -4.85
C LEU A 157 -7.11 21.18 -4.68
N TYR A 158 -8.36 21.24 -4.21
CA TYR A 158 -9.31 20.14 -4.36
C TYR A 158 -10.41 20.59 -5.32
N ASN A 159 -10.59 19.85 -6.41
CA ASN A 159 -11.67 20.07 -7.35
C ASN A 159 -12.92 19.32 -6.84
N GLU A 160 -13.86 20.05 -6.26
CA GLU A 160 -15.09 19.47 -5.67
C GLU A 160 -16.01 18.83 -6.72
N GLU A 161 -16.04 19.34 -7.96
CA GLU A 161 -16.90 18.80 -9.02
C GLU A 161 -16.41 17.43 -9.51
N LEU A 162 -15.10 17.26 -9.61
CA LEU A 162 -14.48 16.01 -10.06
C LEU A 162 -14.07 15.08 -8.91
N GLU A 163 -14.09 15.60 -7.68
CA GLU A 163 -13.55 14.98 -6.46
C GLU A 163 -12.07 14.56 -6.63
N ILE A 164 -11.24 15.46 -7.15
CA ILE A 164 -9.82 15.21 -7.45
C ILE A 164 -8.94 16.23 -6.73
N TYR A 165 -7.90 15.76 -6.04
CA TYR A 165 -6.83 16.62 -5.58
C TYR A 165 -5.91 17.00 -6.75
N GLU A 166 -5.65 18.29 -6.92
CA GLU A 166 -4.76 18.82 -7.94
C GLU A 166 -3.57 19.54 -7.29
N ILE A 167 -2.36 19.15 -7.66
CA ILE A 167 -1.12 19.80 -7.26
C ILE A 167 -0.56 20.49 -8.48
N HIS A 168 -0.75 21.80 -8.54
CA HIS A 168 -0.28 22.61 -9.65
C HIS A 168 1.19 22.97 -9.45
N LEU A 169 2.00 22.63 -10.44
CA LEU A 169 3.43 22.84 -10.45
C LEU A 169 3.79 23.76 -11.62
N SER A 170 4.54 24.82 -11.35
CA SER A 170 5.01 25.75 -12.37
C SER A 170 6.38 26.33 -12.03
N ASN A 171 7.06 26.88 -13.04
CA ASN A 171 8.30 27.62 -12.80
C ASN A 171 8.06 28.85 -11.92
N GLY A 172 8.86 29.03 -10.89
CA GLY A 172 8.83 30.22 -10.05
C GLY A 172 9.84 30.17 -8.92
N LYS A 173 10.14 31.32 -8.31
CA LYS A 173 11.10 31.37 -7.19
C LYS A 173 10.42 30.91 -5.91
N ALA A 174 10.65 29.67 -5.50
CA ALA A 174 10.19 29.11 -4.23
C ALA A 174 11.38 28.66 -3.38
N THR A 175 11.24 28.76 -2.06
CA THR A 175 12.26 28.31 -1.08
C THR A 175 11.91 26.98 -0.44
N GLU A 176 10.64 26.59 -0.46
CA GLU A 176 10.15 25.31 0.03
C GLU A 176 10.00 24.35 -1.15
N ASN A 177 10.50 23.13 -0.98
CA ASN A 177 10.46 22.10 -2.02
C ASN A 177 9.94 20.75 -1.51
N THR A 178 9.59 20.64 -0.24
CA THR A 178 9.16 19.39 0.40
C THR A 178 7.83 19.63 1.09
N PHE A 179 6.84 18.80 0.78
CA PHE A 179 5.46 19.00 1.21
C PHE A 179 4.87 17.71 1.77
N SER A 180 3.88 17.86 2.65
CA SER A 180 3.13 16.75 3.25
C SER A 180 1.68 17.16 3.46
N ARG A 181 0.73 16.27 3.12
CA ARG A 181 -0.70 16.51 3.29
C ARG A 181 -1.47 15.22 3.52
N GLU A 182 -2.43 15.27 4.41
CA GLU A 182 -3.42 14.20 4.56
C GLU A 182 -4.56 14.41 3.54
N LEU A 183 -4.97 13.33 2.89
CA LEU A 183 -5.97 13.28 1.85
C LEU A 183 -7.09 12.33 2.26
N GLU A 184 -8.32 12.70 1.96
CA GLU A 184 -9.50 11.88 2.18
C GLU A 184 -9.97 11.29 0.84
N THR A 185 -10.82 10.27 0.88
CA THR A 185 -11.42 9.74 -0.36
C THR A 185 -12.60 10.60 -0.79
N GLY A 186 -12.91 10.58 -2.09
CA GLY A 186 -14.15 11.15 -2.61
C GLY A 186 -15.39 10.42 -2.10
N SER A 187 -16.57 10.89 -2.50
CA SER A 187 -17.83 10.27 -2.08
C SER A 187 -18.00 8.85 -2.61
N ASP A 188 -17.30 8.51 -3.70
CA ASP A 188 -17.18 7.18 -4.29
C ASP A 188 -16.18 6.25 -3.57
N LYS A 189 -15.57 6.71 -2.47
CA LYS A 189 -14.49 6.03 -1.72
C LYS A 189 -13.21 5.80 -2.55
N VAL A 190 -13.03 6.56 -3.62
CA VAL A 190 -11.81 6.54 -4.44
C VAL A 190 -10.98 7.77 -4.13
N LEU A 191 -9.67 7.58 -3.95
CA LEU A 191 -8.73 8.69 -3.92
C LEU A 191 -8.30 9.00 -5.36
N LYS A 192 -8.40 10.26 -5.77
CA LYS A 192 -7.91 10.76 -7.06
C LYS A 192 -6.95 11.91 -6.83
N LEU A 193 -5.74 11.82 -7.39
CA LEU A 193 -4.69 12.83 -7.26
C LEU A 193 -4.03 13.07 -8.61
N ASN A 194 -3.91 14.33 -9.00
CA ASN A 194 -3.21 14.76 -10.21
C ASN A 194 -2.10 15.75 -9.86
N PHE A 195 -0.90 15.51 -10.39
CA PHE A 195 0.12 16.54 -10.50
C PHE A 195 -0.05 17.28 -11.83
N VAL A 196 -0.43 18.55 -11.76
CA VAL A 196 -0.75 19.41 -12.89
C VAL A 196 0.46 20.27 -13.23
N ASN A 197 1.19 19.87 -14.27
CA ASN A 197 2.41 20.55 -14.70
C ASN A 197 2.07 21.65 -15.70
N HIS A 198 2.32 22.91 -15.32
CA HIS A 198 2.15 24.08 -16.18
C HIS A 198 3.47 24.40 -16.87
N LYS A 199 3.67 23.85 -18.07
CA LYS A 199 4.89 24.13 -18.85
C LYS A 199 4.72 25.43 -19.63
N LEU A 200 5.83 26.17 -19.77
CA LEU A 200 5.92 27.44 -20.52
C LEU A 200 5.12 28.63 -19.95
N SER A 201 4.51 28.50 -18.76
CA SER A 201 3.91 29.62 -18.05
C SER A 201 4.99 30.65 -17.65
N GLY A 202 5.08 31.77 -18.37
CA GLY A 202 6.00 32.87 -18.07
C GLY A 202 7.14 33.13 -19.06
N LYS A 203 7.25 32.41 -20.20
CA LYS A 203 8.17 32.81 -21.27
C LYS A 203 7.60 33.99 -22.06
N LEU A 204 8.42 35.04 -22.23
CA LEU A 204 8.20 36.25 -23.07
C LEU A 204 8.07 35.94 -24.59
N LEU A 205 7.58 34.77 -24.97
CA LEU A 205 7.31 34.43 -26.36
C LEU A 205 5.82 34.69 -26.57
N LYS A 206 5.51 35.76 -27.31
CA LYS A 206 4.15 36.25 -27.59
C LYS A 206 3.18 35.19 -28.15
N ASP A 207 3.69 34.03 -28.56
CA ASP A 207 2.94 32.96 -29.23
C ASP A 207 3.08 31.57 -28.56
N ALA A 208 3.70 31.45 -27.38
CA ALA A 208 3.81 30.17 -26.69
C ALA A 208 2.51 29.84 -25.94
N VAL A 209 1.73 28.89 -26.46
CA VAL A 209 0.56 28.34 -25.77
C VAL A 209 1.04 27.59 -24.52
N ALA A 210 0.56 27.99 -23.34
CA ALA A 210 0.81 27.26 -22.11
C ALA A 210 0.33 25.81 -22.27
N THR A 211 1.22 24.84 -22.07
CA THR A 211 0.86 23.42 -22.15
C THR A 211 0.71 22.88 -20.74
N VAL A 212 -0.48 22.35 -20.44
CA VAL A 212 -0.79 21.74 -19.15
C VAL A 212 -0.81 20.22 -19.31
N THR A 213 0.00 19.51 -18.53
CA THR A 213 0.02 18.05 -18.50
C THR A 213 -0.27 17.54 -17.10
N LYS A 214 -1.30 16.71 -16.93
CA LYS A 214 -1.67 16.08 -15.67
C LYS A 214 -0.93 14.75 -15.56
N LYS A 215 0.25 14.73 -14.96
CA LYS A 215 1.08 13.53 -14.75
C LYS A 215 2.04 13.76 -13.56
N PRO A 216 2.20 12.82 -12.63
CA PRO A 216 1.43 11.58 -12.53
C PRO A 216 -0.04 11.83 -12.17
N GLU A 217 -0.92 10.99 -12.71
CA GLU A 217 -2.33 10.83 -12.30
C GLU A 217 -2.41 9.54 -11.47
N VAL A 218 -2.98 9.61 -10.27
CA VAL A 218 -3.07 8.47 -9.34
C VAL A 218 -4.52 8.26 -8.94
N ILE A 219 -4.96 7.01 -9.04
CA ILE A 219 -6.28 6.55 -8.62
C ILE A 219 -6.10 5.37 -7.67
N ILE A 220 -6.69 5.44 -6.48
CA ILE A 220 -6.66 4.37 -5.49
C ILE A 220 -8.08 4.02 -5.07
N GLN A 221 -8.41 2.74 -5.14
CA GLN A 221 -9.68 2.16 -4.71
C GLN A 221 -9.37 1.06 -3.69
N SER A 222 -9.90 1.18 -2.47
CA SER A 222 -9.64 0.24 -1.36
C SER A 222 -10.90 -0.40 -0.81
#